data_AF-A0A534S791-F1
#
_entry.id   AF-A0A534S791-F1
#
_cell.length_a   1.000
_cell.length_b   1.000
_cell.length_c   1.000
_cell.angle_alpha   90.00
_cell.angle_beta   90.00
_cell.angle_gamma   90.00
#
_symmetry.space_group_name_H-M   'P 1'
#
loop_
_entity.id
_entity.type
_entity.pdbx_description
1 polymer ?
#
loop_
_entity_poly.entity_id
_entity_poly.type
_entity_poly.pdbx_seq_one_letter_code
_entity_poly.pdbx_strand_id
1 'polypeptide(L)'
;MAPGYGGRGPSPGMCVAARTSEMTRMPFALVAALFLASPAGAVNVTVPGDFNTIQAAIDGAPDGAIVQVAPGHYAESLRLEGIGRSLTLRGNPADPAQVVVDAGGAAVSTVMVDDCGGDVVLEGLTITGGTGIDGYGGGLYMRNSDAVFRNCVFRGNAGRMDGGGAFILTSGGFFKDCTFQQNTAVRFGGGMALNLGATTIFDGCAFVENESGTGDPILGWGGGIESNDSSPTLIGCTIARNRSKFAAGGIASGDPRPRRPPGSRRWRHAHRGQRRGRPRSLPRPWEHLGQRRRPQLVPGHLRHQRLPDRGEPGRGGHSRRGRWLRRRDHGHFGQHRPARPEGLGADHPAHGDP
;
A
#
# COMPACT_ATOMS: atom_id res chain seq x y z
N MET A 1 9.78 21.06 68.17
CA MET A 1 9.60 22.09 67.13
C MET A 1 9.35 21.41 65.79
N ALA A 2 8.22 21.69 65.15
CA ALA A 2 8.08 21.68 63.69
C ALA A 2 8.69 23.01 63.15
N PRO A 3 9.09 23.18 61.87
CA PRO A 3 8.33 22.87 60.63
C PRO A 3 9.14 22.05 59.59
N GLY A 4 8.66 21.70 58.39
CA GLY A 4 7.35 21.88 57.75
C GLY A 4 7.27 21.12 56.40
N TYR A 5 6.07 20.81 55.92
CA TYR A 5 5.84 20.06 54.66
C TYR A 5 6.06 20.92 53.41
N GLY A 6 6.57 20.33 52.31
CA GLY A 6 6.62 21.02 51.02
C GLY A 6 7.41 20.35 49.89
N GLY A 7 6.97 19.19 49.40
CA GLY A 7 7.60 18.53 48.25
C GLY A 7 6.67 17.55 47.56
N ARG A 8 5.94 18.02 46.53
CA ARG A 8 5.02 17.16 45.76
C ARG A 8 5.82 16.10 45.01
N GLY A 9 5.51 14.82 45.23
CA GLY A 9 5.98 13.75 44.36
C GLY A 9 5.47 13.94 42.93
N PRO A 10 6.11 13.34 41.92
CA PRO A 10 5.62 13.40 40.55
C PRO A 10 4.19 12.85 40.50
N SER A 11 3.30 13.61 39.89
CA SER A 11 1.90 13.25 39.66
C SER A 11 1.79 11.83 39.07
N PRO A 12 0.75 11.05 39.39
CA PRO A 12 0.46 9.84 38.64
C PRO A 12 0.20 10.25 37.18
N GLY A 13 1.23 10.05 36.33
CA GLY A 13 1.15 10.36 34.92
C GLY A 13 0.00 9.55 34.34
N MET A 14 -1.02 10.26 33.84
CA MET A 14 -2.29 9.64 33.46
C MET A 14 -2.02 8.44 32.58
N CYS A 15 -2.50 7.28 33.02
CA CYS A 15 -2.78 6.21 32.09
C CYS A 15 -3.86 6.76 31.17
N VAL A 16 -3.46 7.27 30.00
CA VAL A 16 -4.38 7.45 28.89
C VAL A 16 -4.75 6.04 28.49
N ALA A 17 -5.74 5.49 29.19
CA ALA A 17 -6.67 4.58 28.58
C ALA A 17 -7.16 5.34 27.35
N ALA A 18 -6.58 5.00 26.19
CA ALA A 18 -7.23 5.29 24.92
C ALA A 18 -8.65 4.81 25.13
N ARG A 19 -9.62 5.74 25.00
CA ARG A 19 -11.02 5.38 25.17
C ARG A 19 -11.21 4.16 24.30
N THR A 20 -11.60 3.04 24.92
CA THR A 20 -12.20 1.95 24.16
C THR A 20 -13.27 2.65 23.34
N SER A 21 -13.04 2.77 22.03
CA SER A 21 -14.07 3.23 21.12
C SER A 21 -15.25 2.35 21.47
N GLU A 22 -16.33 2.98 21.95
CA GLU A 22 -17.48 2.20 22.35
C GLU A 22 -17.85 1.38 21.13
N MET A 23 -17.79 0.06 21.29
CA MET A 23 -18.25 -0.85 20.28
C MET A 23 -19.76 -0.63 20.19
N THR A 24 -20.16 0.37 19.41
CA THR A 24 -21.32 0.26 18.55
C THR A 24 -21.09 -0.98 17.72
N ARG A 25 -21.47 -2.11 18.33
CA ARG A 25 -21.62 -3.40 17.68
C ARG A 25 -22.50 -3.13 16.47
N MET A 26 -21.89 -2.95 15.30
CA MET A 26 -22.62 -3.06 14.05
C MET A 26 -23.31 -4.42 14.14
N PRO A 27 -24.65 -4.46 14.20
CA PRO A 27 -25.33 -5.71 14.40
C PRO A 27 -25.01 -6.60 13.21
N PHE A 28 -24.63 -7.85 13.48
CA PHE A 28 -24.32 -8.87 12.46
C PHE A 28 -25.40 -8.98 11.36
N ALA A 29 -26.62 -8.52 11.65
CA ALA A 29 -27.73 -8.35 10.73
C ALA A 29 -27.43 -7.49 9.47
N LEU A 30 -26.53 -6.50 9.52
CA LEU A 30 -26.24 -5.68 8.32
C LEU A 30 -25.38 -6.42 7.29
N VAL A 31 -24.49 -7.32 7.73
CA VAL A 31 -23.65 -8.14 6.84
C VAL A 31 -24.48 -9.20 6.10
N ALA A 32 -25.59 -9.65 6.70
CA ALA A 32 -26.50 -10.62 6.08
C ALA A 32 -27.37 -10.02 4.96
N ALA A 33 -27.65 -8.71 4.98
CA ALA A 33 -28.53 -8.06 4.01
C ALA A 33 -27.92 -7.90 2.61
N LEU A 34 -26.58 -7.92 2.49
CA LEU A 34 -25.87 -7.77 1.21
C LEU A 34 -25.91 -9.02 0.31
N PHE A 35 -26.58 -10.11 0.71
CA PHE A 35 -26.41 -11.42 0.08
C PHE A 35 -27.35 -11.78 -1.08
N LEU A 36 -28.50 -11.11 -1.26
CA LEU A 36 -29.50 -11.52 -2.27
C LEU A 36 -30.19 -10.39 -3.04
N ALA A 37 -29.93 -9.11 -2.73
CA ALA A 37 -30.50 -8.01 -3.49
C ALA A 37 -29.69 -7.73 -4.77
N SER A 38 -29.99 -8.44 -5.87
CA SER A 38 -29.82 -7.83 -7.19
C SER A 38 -30.82 -6.66 -7.27
N PRO A 39 -30.38 -5.40 -7.42
CA PRO A 39 -31.32 -4.30 -7.56
C PRO A 39 -32.05 -4.48 -8.87
N ALA A 40 -33.38 -4.58 -8.84
CA ALA A 40 -34.23 -4.78 -10.02
C ALA A 40 -34.33 -3.53 -10.94
N GLY A 41 -33.30 -2.69 -10.91
CA GLY A 41 -33.12 -1.49 -11.73
C GLY A 41 -31.64 -1.13 -11.94
N ALA A 42 -30.70 -2.04 -11.65
CA ALA A 42 -29.28 -1.83 -11.94
C ALA A 42 -29.04 -1.73 -13.44
N VAL A 43 -28.40 -0.65 -13.89
CA VAL A 43 -28.02 -0.48 -15.30
C VAL A 43 -26.85 -1.40 -15.59
N ASN A 44 -27.06 -2.38 -16.47
CA ASN A 44 -25.98 -3.22 -16.97
C ASN A 44 -25.22 -2.45 -18.07
N VAL A 45 -23.90 -2.32 -17.91
CA VAL A 45 -22.98 -1.80 -18.94
C VAL A 45 -21.88 -2.84 -19.21
N THR A 46 -21.33 -2.85 -20.41
CA THR A 46 -20.46 -3.93 -20.90
C THR A 46 -19.04 -3.49 -21.21
N VAL A 47 -18.06 -4.35 -20.93
CA VAL A 47 -16.63 -4.14 -21.22
C VAL A 47 -16.00 -5.41 -21.82
N PRO A 48 -15.56 -5.39 -23.10
CA PRO A 48 -15.76 -4.33 -24.08
C PRO A 48 -17.23 -4.24 -24.52
N GLY A 49 -17.67 -3.05 -24.89
CA GLY A 49 -19.03 -2.80 -25.40
C GLY A 49 -19.41 -1.34 -25.23
N ASP A 50 -20.23 -1.04 -24.22
CA ASP A 50 -20.57 0.33 -23.83
C ASP A 50 -19.34 1.16 -23.46
N PHE A 51 -18.32 0.49 -22.89
CA PHE A 51 -16.99 1.06 -22.65
C PHE A 51 -15.91 0.16 -23.26
N ASN A 52 -14.83 0.76 -23.73
CA ASN A 52 -13.69 0.03 -24.33
C ASN A 52 -12.73 -0.58 -23.29
N THR A 53 -12.71 -0.04 -22.06
CA THR A 53 -11.79 -0.42 -20.98
C THR A 53 -12.53 -0.45 -19.65
N ILE A 54 -11.99 -1.19 -18.68
CA ILE A 54 -12.59 -1.29 -17.34
C ILE A 54 -12.52 0.07 -16.63
N GLN A 55 -11.40 0.79 -16.75
CA GLN A 55 -11.28 2.13 -16.16
C GLN A 55 -12.34 3.11 -16.71
N ALA A 56 -12.61 3.09 -18.03
CA ALA A 56 -13.62 3.99 -18.60
C ALA A 56 -15.03 3.70 -18.05
N ALA A 57 -15.34 2.44 -17.73
CA ALA A 57 -16.59 2.08 -17.07
C ALA A 57 -16.62 2.48 -15.57
N ILE A 58 -15.48 2.42 -14.87
CA ILE A 58 -15.34 2.97 -13.50
C ILE A 58 -15.58 4.49 -13.51
N ASP A 59 -15.06 5.19 -14.51
CA ASP A 59 -15.19 6.66 -14.62
C ASP A 59 -16.60 7.09 -15.06
N GLY A 60 -17.23 6.34 -15.97
CA GLY A 60 -18.43 6.78 -16.70
C GLY A 60 -19.75 6.06 -16.43
N ALA A 61 -19.76 4.90 -15.75
CA ALA A 61 -21.01 4.18 -15.48
C ALA A 61 -21.92 4.96 -14.50
N PRO A 62 -23.26 4.85 -14.61
CA PRO A 62 -24.18 5.52 -13.70
C PRO A 62 -24.16 4.92 -12.28
N ASP A 63 -24.83 5.60 -11.35
CA ASP A 63 -25.06 5.06 -10.00
C ASP A 63 -25.89 3.77 -10.04
N GLY A 64 -25.54 2.80 -9.20
CA GLY A 64 -26.15 1.47 -9.17
C GLY A 64 -25.81 0.56 -10.35
N ALA A 65 -24.85 0.94 -11.21
CA ALA A 65 -24.51 0.16 -12.40
C ALA A 65 -23.77 -1.14 -12.08
N ILE A 66 -24.05 -2.18 -12.89
CA ILE A 66 -23.27 -3.40 -12.98
C ILE A 66 -22.45 -3.33 -14.27
N VAL A 67 -21.14 -3.19 -14.13
CA VAL A 67 -20.17 -3.29 -15.23
C VAL A 67 -19.88 -4.78 -15.44
N GLN A 68 -20.50 -5.38 -16.44
CA GLN A 68 -20.21 -6.74 -16.88
C GLN A 68 -18.95 -6.74 -17.76
N VAL A 69 -17.87 -7.23 -17.21
CA VAL A 69 -16.61 -7.47 -17.91
C VAL A 69 -16.67 -8.85 -18.56
N ALA A 70 -16.35 -8.91 -19.86
CA ALA A 70 -16.29 -10.15 -20.63
C ALA A 70 -14.99 -10.93 -20.34
N PRO A 71 -14.91 -12.22 -20.72
CA PRO A 71 -13.63 -12.94 -20.73
C PRO A 71 -12.56 -12.21 -21.54
N GLY A 72 -11.39 -11.99 -20.94
CA GLY A 72 -10.30 -11.21 -21.53
C GLY A 72 -9.13 -10.98 -20.59
N HIS A 73 -8.03 -10.50 -21.17
CA HIS A 73 -6.83 -10.09 -20.43
C HIS A 73 -6.63 -8.57 -20.60
N TYR A 74 -6.94 -7.83 -19.54
CA TYR A 74 -7.00 -6.38 -19.50
C TYR A 74 -5.70 -5.84 -18.88
N ALA A 75 -4.83 -5.29 -19.73
CA ALA A 75 -3.58 -4.64 -19.30
C ALA A 75 -3.89 -3.24 -18.73
N GLU A 76 -4.52 -3.20 -17.56
CA GLU A 76 -5.05 -2.01 -16.89
C GLU A 76 -4.64 -1.97 -15.41
N SER A 77 -4.77 -0.80 -14.79
CA SER A 77 -4.67 -0.64 -13.33
C SER A 77 -5.83 0.22 -12.87
N LEU A 78 -6.71 -0.37 -12.09
CA LEU A 78 -8.03 0.19 -11.79
C LEU A 78 -7.94 1.18 -10.62
N ARG A 79 -8.30 2.43 -10.88
CA ARG A 79 -8.42 3.50 -9.88
C ARG A 79 -9.88 3.74 -9.58
N LEU A 80 -10.30 3.35 -8.37
CA LEU A 80 -11.55 3.73 -7.76
C LEU A 80 -11.19 4.75 -6.68
N GLU A 81 -11.37 6.03 -6.97
CA GLU A 81 -10.96 7.14 -6.09
C GLU A 81 -12.15 8.10 -5.91
N GLY A 82 -12.54 8.38 -4.66
CA GLY A 82 -13.66 9.27 -4.37
C GLY A 82 -15.04 8.78 -4.85
N ILE A 83 -15.21 7.47 -5.10
CA ILE A 83 -16.46 6.89 -5.58
C ILE A 83 -17.52 6.97 -4.48
N GLY A 84 -18.45 7.92 -4.60
CA GLY A 84 -19.61 8.08 -3.73
C GLY A 84 -20.89 7.43 -4.25
N ARG A 85 -20.83 6.74 -5.40
CA ARG A 85 -21.93 6.03 -6.06
C ARG A 85 -21.80 4.53 -5.88
N SER A 86 -22.89 3.79 -5.97
CA SER A 86 -22.87 2.33 -6.01
C SER A 86 -22.32 1.83 -7.35
N LEU A 87 -21.40 0.87 -7.33
CA LEU A 87 -20.74 0.32 -8.52
C LEU A 87 -20.37 -1.15 -8.30
N THR A 88 -20.85 -2.02 -9.19
CA THR A 88 -20.41 -3.43 -9.25
C THR A 88 -19.57 -3.68 -10.49
N LEU A 89 -18.32 -4.15 -10.32
CA LEU A 89 -17.50 -4.71 -11.39
C LEU A 89 -17.61 -6.24 -11.37
N ARG A 90 -18.26 -6.81 -12.38
CA ARG A 90 -18.56 -8.25 -12.48
C ARG A 90 -17.79 -8.86 -13.63
N GLY A 91 -16.84 -9.74 -13.33
CA GLY A 91 -16.26 -10.68 -14.29
C GLY A 91 -17.05 -11.99 -14.34
N ASN A 92 -16.38 -13.10 -14.05
CA ASN A 92 -16.99 -14.43 -13.98
C ASN A 92 -16.76 -15.07 -12.59
N PRO A 93 -17.72 -15.01 -11.66
CA PRO A 93 -17.57 -15.60 -10.33
C PRO A 93 -17.38 -17.12 -10.28
N ALA A 94 -17.75 -17.85 -11.34
CA ALA A 94 -17.59 -19.31 -11.43
C ALA A 94 -16.22 -19.72 -11.98
N ASP A 95 -15.60 -18.90 -12.84
CA ASP A 95 -14.23 -19.05 -13.31
C ASP A 95 -13.54 -17.67 -13.42
N PRO A 96 -12.97 -17.15 -12.32
CA PRO A 96 -12.33 -15.83 -12.29
C PRO A 96 -11.08 -15.73 -13.17
N ALA A 97 -10.52 -16.86 -13.62
CA ALA A 97 -9.38 -16.87 -14.53
C ALA A 97 -9.74 -16.42 -15.96
N GLN A 98 -11.03 -16.37 -16.30
CA GLN A 98 -11.50 -15.82 -17.56
C GLN A 98 -11.32 -14.30 -17.67
N VAL A 99 -11.30 -13.57 -16.55
CA VAL A 99 -11.22 -12.10 -16.53
C VAL A 99 -9.99 -11.67 -15.73
N VAL A 100 -8.89 -11.43 -16.44
CA VAL A 100 -7.60 -11.07 -15.86
C VAL A 100 -7.38 -9.57 -15.99
N VAL A 101 -7.15 -8.89 -14.88
CA VAL A 101 -6.67 -7.51 -14.79
C VAL A 101 -5.20 -7.55 -14.39
N ASP A 102 -4.32 -7.02 -15.25
CA ASP A 102 -2.87 -7.09 -15.10
C ASP A 102 -2.22 -5.70 -15.19
N ALA A 103 -1.55 -5.29 -14.12
CA ALA A 103 -0.79 -4.04 -14.06
C ALA A 103 0.62 -4.14 -14.71
N GLY A 104 1.01 -5.29 -15.25
CA GLY A 104 2.20 -5.45 -16.10
C GLY A 104 3.53 -5.19 -15.39
N GLY A 105 3.59 -5.31 -14.07
CA GLY A 105 4.78 -5.01 -13.25
C GLY A 105 4.97 -3.53 -12.91
N ALA A 106 4.00 -2.66 -13.24
CA ALA A 106 4.08 -1.23 -12.96
C ALA A 106 4.17 -0.94 -11.44
N ALA A 107 4.73 0.23 -11.09
CA ALA A 107 4.87 0.72 -9.70
C ALA A 107 3.54 1.27 -9.14
N VAL A 108 2.49 0.47 -9.29
CA VAL A 108 1.10 0.74 -8.91
C VAL A 108 0.47 -0.54 -8.38
N SER A 109 -0.66 -0.38 -7.73
CA SER A 109 -1.58 -1.46 -7.37
C SER A 109 -2.46 -1.79 -8.57
N THR A 110 -2.73 -3.07 -8.81
CA THR A 110 -3.63 -3.48 -9.91
C THR A 110 -5.06 -2.97 -9.69
N VAL A 111 -5.49 -2.89 -8.43
CA VAL A 111 -6.69 -2.17 -8.00
C VAL A 111 -6.33 -1.21 -6.87
N MET A 112 -6.76 0.03 -6.96
CA MET A 112 -6.75 1.02 -5.88
C MET A 112 -8.20 1.38 -5.55
N VAL A 113 -8.56 1.32 -4.26
CA VAL A 113 -9.84 1.79 -3.72
C VAL A 113 -9.53 2.81 -2.63
N ASP A 114 -9.74 4.09 -2.92
CA ASP A 114 -9.29 5.18 -2.05
C ASP A 114 -10.38 6.25 -1.82
N ASP A 115 -10.55 6.64 -0.56
CA ASP A 115 -11.55 7.61 -0.10
C ASP A 115 -12.97 7.41 -0.72
N CYS A 116 -13.38 6.15 -0.91
CA CYS A 116 -14.68 5.77 -1.50
C CYS A 116 -15.77 5.61 -0.42
N GLY A 117 -16.95 6.20 -0.66
CA GLY A 117 -18.08 6.21 0.28
C GLY A 117 -19.38 5.58 -0.26
N GLY A 118 -19.39 5.11 -1.52
CA GLY A 118 -20.49 4.35 -2.11
C GLY A 118 -20.26 2.83 -2.04
N ASP A 119 -21.32 2.05 -2.32
CA ASP A 119 -21.25 0.58 -2.31
C ASP A 119 -20.42 0.06 -3.50
N VAL A 120 -19.13 -0.21 -3.26
CA VAL A 120 -18.19 -0.74 -4.26
C VAL A 120 -18.07 -2.26 -4.14
N VAL A 121 -18.40 -2.97 -5.22
CA VAL A 121 -18.34 -4.44 -5.32
C VAL A 121 -17.45 -4.85 -6.49
N LEU A 122 -16.51 -5.76 -6.26
CA LEU A 122 -15.72 -6.42 -7.30
C LEU A 122 -15.93 -7.94 -7.20
N GLU A 123 -16.35 -8.59 -8.28
CA GLU A 123 -16.65 -10.02 -8.27
C GLU A 123 -16.16 -10.78 -9.50
N GLY A 124 -15.57 -11.96 -9.29
CA GLY A 124 -15.16 -12.86 -10.38
C GLY A 124 -13.99 -12.36 -11.23
N LEU A 125 -13.01 -11.70 -10.61
CA LEU A 125 -11.83 -11.12 -11.28
C LEU A 125 -10.54 -11.78 -10.81
N THR A 126 -9.60 -12.02 -11.73
CA THR A 126 -8.18 -12.27 -11.40
C THR A 126 -7.41 -10.96 -11.45
N ILE A 127 -6.69 -10.65 -10.36
CA ILE A 127 -5.98 -9.40 -10.13
C ILE A 127 -4.48 -9.73 -9.97
N THR A 128 -3.66 -9.31 -10.93
CA THR A 128 -2.25 -9.73 -11.06
C THR A 128 -1.31 -8.59 -11.45
N GLY A 129 -0.01 -8.83 -11.31
CA GLY A 129 1.08 -8.00 -11.87
C GLY A 129 1.33 -6.65 -11.21
N GLY A 130 0.60 -6.28 -10.16
CA GLY A 130 0.84 -5.01 -9.47
C GLY A 130 2.04 -5.08 -8.53
N THR A 131 2.79 -3.97 -8.43
CA THR A 131 3.96 -3.86 -7.53
C THR A 131 3.80 -2.85 -6.38
N GLY A 132 2.60 -2.29 -6.25
CA GLY A 132 2.14 -1.47 -5.12
C GLY A 132 2.40 0.04 -5.27
N ILE A 133 1.44 0.85 -4.86
CA ILE A 133 1.55 2.33 -4.81
C ILE A 133 2.40 2.72 -3.62
N ASP A 134 3.45 3.51 -3.87
CA ASP A 134 4.53 3.79 -2.90
C ASP A 134 5.11 2.52 -2.25
N GLY A 135 4.96 1.37 -2.93
CA GLY A 135 5.36 0.05 -2.47
C GLY A 135 4.36 -0.71 -1.60
N TYR A 136 3.15 -0.20 -1.38
CA TYR A 136 2.09 -0.86 -0.63
C TYR A 136 1.04 -1.50 -1.55
N GLY A 137 0.58 -2.70 -1.22
CA GLY A 137 -0.63 -3.29 -1.82
C GLY A 137 -0.47 -3.64 -3.29
N GLY A 138 0.27 -4.72 -3.60
CA GLY A 138 0.55 -5.11 -4.98
C GLY A 138 -0.71 -5.34 -5.82
N GLY A 139 -1.56 -6.28 -5.43
CA GLY A 139 -2.82 -6.53 -6.13
C GLY A 139 -3.90 -5.49 -5.80
N LEU A 140 -4.03 -5.16 -4.50
CA LEU A 140 -5.00 -4.21 -3.98
C LEU A 140 -4.35 -3.22 -3.00
N TYR A 141 -4.60 -1.93 -3.19
CA TYR A 141 -4.45 -0.92 -2.15
C TYR A 141 -5.83 -0.40 -1.78
N MET A 142 -6.17 -0.44 -0.49
CA MET A 142 -7.42 0.11 0.04
C MET A 142 -7.16 1.05 1.20
N ARG A 143 -7.75 2.25 1.14
CA ARG A 143 -7.67 3.25 2.20
C ARG A 143 -8.98 4.02 2.35
N ASN A 144 -9.38 4.29 3.60
CA ASN A 144 -10.56 5.13 3.95
C ASN A 144 -11.84 4.75 3.19
N SER A 145 -12.00 3.47 2.88
CA SER A 145 -13.04 2.92 2.02
C SER A 145 -13.54 1.60 2.56
N ASP A 146 -14.83 1.29 2.40
CA ASP A 146 -15.37 -0.04 2.64
C ASP A 146 -15.78 -0.64 1.29
N ALA A 147 -15.23 -1.80 0.94
CA ALA A 147 -15.51 -2.46 -0.34
C ALA A 147 -15.67 -3.98 -0.21
N VAL A 148 -16.41 -4.55 -1.16
CA VAL A 148 -16.79 -5.97 -1.19
C VAL A 148 -16.07 -6.68 -2.33
N PHE A 149 -15.44 -7.82 -2.03
CA PHE A 149 -14.77 -8.68 -2.99
C PHE A 149 -15.35 -10.09 -2.92
N ARG A 150 -15.79 -10.64 -4.05
CA ARG A 150 -16.42 -11.97 -4.12
C ARG A 150 -15.78 -12.82 -5.22
N ASN A 151 -15.35 -14.03 -4.88
CA ASN A 151 -14.79 -14.96 -5.88
C ASN A 151 -13.63 -14.33 -6.68
N CYS A 152 -12.82 -13.46 -6.06
CA CYS A 152 -11.69 -12.79 -6.70
C CYS A 152 -10.37 -13.50 -6.39
N VAL A 153 -9.44 -13.48 -7.35
CA VAL A 153 -8.13 -14.14 -7.24
C VAL A 153 -7.02 -13.09 -7.32
N PHE A 154 -6.41 -12.77 -6.19
CA PHE A 154 -5.21 -11.93 -6.11
C PHE A 154 -3.98 -12.83 -6.26
N ARG A 155 -3.34 -12.81 -7.43
CA ARG A 155 -2.25 -13.72 -7.76
C ARG A 155 -0.99 -13.01 -8.22
N GLY A 156 0.17 -13.48 -7.75
CA GLY A 156 1.48 -13.12 -8.33
C GLY A 156 1.86 -11.65 -8.17
N ASN A 157 1.21 -10.93 -7.27
CA ASN A 157 1.47 -9.51 -7.02
C ASN A 157 2.63 -9.32 -6.05
N ALA A 158 3.22 -8.13 -6.04
CA ALA A 158 4.35 -7.77 -5.20
C ALA A 158 4.09 -6.48 -4.39
N GLY A 159 4.41 -6.48 -3.10
CA GLY A 159 4.51 -5.28 -2.28
C GLY A 159 5.98 -4.91 -2.12
N ARG A 160 6.44 -3.80 -2.72
CA ARG A 160 7.83 -3.33 -2.55
C ARG A 160 8.14 -2.91 -1.10
N MET A 161 7.13 -2.79 -0.25
CA MET A 161 7.20 -2.81 1.21
C MET A 161 6.25 -3.87 1.78
N ASP A 162 4.97 -3.53 1.95
CA ASP A 162 4.00 -4.36 2.68
C ASP A 162 2.76 -4.69 1.83
N GLY A 163 2.13 -5.84 2.07
CA GLY A 163 0.88 -6.24 1.43
C GLY A 163 1.07 -6.67 -0.02
N GLY A 164 1.56 -7.88 -0.25
CA GLY A 164 1.84 -8.37 -1.61
C GLY A 164 0.58 -8.52 -2.46
N GLY A 165 -0.38 -9.31 -1.99
CA GLY A 165 -1.70 -9.42 -2.63
C GLY A 165 -2.58 -8.20 -2.32
N ALA A 166 -2.56 -7.72 -1.08
CA ALA A 166 -3.34 -6.55 -0.66
C ALA A 166 -2.73 -5.77 0.51
N PHE A 167 -2.96 -4.47 0.55
CA PHE A 167 -2.69 -3.59 1.69
C PHE A 167 -3.97 -2.81 2.02
N ILE A 168 -4.43 -2.88 3.27
CA ILE A 168 -5.68 -2.25 3.71
C ILE A 168 -5.37 -1.38 4.94
N LEU A 169 -5.74 -0.10 4.86
CA LEU A 169 -5.39 0.96 5.79
C LEU A 169 -6.64 1.73 6.22
N THR A 170 -6.89 1.89 7.52
CA THR A 170 -8.04 2.70 8.02
C THR A 170 -9.37 2.37 7.33
N SER A 171 -9.60 1.08 7.05
CA SER A 171 -10.65 0.57 6.15
C SER A 171 -11.30 -0.70 6.71
N GLY A 172 -12.61 -0.83 6.56
CA GLY A 172 -13.30 -2.11 6.56
C GLY A 172 -13.25 -2.76 5.18
N GLY A 173 -13.83 -3.97 5.06
CA GLY A 173 -13.90 -4.67 3.78
C GLY A 173 -14.38 -6.10 3.96
N PHE A 174 -15.19 -6.57 3.03
CA PHE A 174 -15.76 -7.92 3.07
C PHE A 174 -15.25 -8.74 1.90
N PHE A 175 -14.42 -9.74 2.20
CA PHE A 175 -13.87 -10.68 1.22
C PHE A 175 -14.57 -12.03 1.39
N LYS A 176 -15.19 -12.52 0.32
CA LYS A 176 -15.84 -13.83 0.31
C LYS A 176 -15.35 -14.71 -0.83
N ASP A 177 -15.00 -15.95 -0.51
CA ASP A 177 -14.55 -16.97 -1.46
C ASP A 177 -13.36 -16.48 -2.34
N CYS A 178 -12.57 -15.54 -1.80
CA CYS A 178 -11.43 -14.93 -2.48
C CYS A 178 -10.13 -15.70 -2.21
N THR A 179 -9.25 -15.75 -3.21
CA THR A 179 -7.94 -16.42 -3.10
C THR A 179 -6.80 -15.43 -3.25
N PHE A 180 -5.95 -15.33 -2.24
CA PHE A 180 -4.67 -14.64 -2.26
C PHE A 180 -3.57 -15.69 -2.43
N GLN A 181 -3.00 -15.83 -3.63
CA GLN A 181 -1.97 -16.83 -3.89
C GLN A 181 -0.68 -16.32 -4.52
N GLN A 182 0.45 -16.89 -4.10
CA GLN A 182 1.76 -16.66 -4.73
C GLN A 182 2.17 -15.17 -4.77
N ASN A 183 1.63 -14.35 -3.87
CA ASN A 183 1.97 -12.94 -3.75
C ASN A 183 3.19 -12.77 -2.82
N THR A 184 3.93 -11.68 -2.99
CA THR A 184 5.17 -11.44 -2.26
C THR A 184 5.24 -10.06 -1.64
N ALA A 185 5.86 -9.92 -0.47
CA ALA A 185 6.14 -8.62 0.16
C ALA A 185 7.60 -8.52 0.61
N VAL A 186 8.22 -7.36 0.40
CA VAL A 186 9.61 -7.10 0.81
C VAL A 186 9.77 -7.13 2.33
N ARG A 187 8.74 -6.68 3.06
CA ARG A 187 8.65 -6.62 4.52
C ARG A 187 7.48 -7.47 5.02
N PHE A 188 6.27 -6.90 5.15
CA PHE A 188 5.16 -7.53 5.87
C PHE A 188 4.01 -7.99 4.97
N GLY A 189 3.30 -9.05 5.36
CA GLY A 189 2.03 -9.41 4.73
C GLY A 189 2.16 -9.86 3.27
N GLY A 190 2.75 -11.03 3.04
CA GLY A 190 3.00 -11.53 1.68
C GLY A 190 1.70 -11.68 0.87
N GLY A 191 0.67 -12.25 1.48
CA GLY A 191 -0.68 -12.26 0.93
C GLY A 191 -1.40 -10.94 1.20
N MET A 192 -1.40 -10.49 2.46
CA MET A 192 -2.06 -9.24 2.86
C MET A 192 -1.41 -8.59 4.09
N ALA A 193 -1.39 -7.25 4.14
CA ALA A 193 -1.10 -6.48 5.33
C ALA A 193 -2.28 -5.57 5.72
N LEU A 194 -2.60 -5.51 7.00
CA LEU A 194 -3.71 -4.74 7.58
C LEU A 194 -3.17 -3.74 8.59
N ASN A 195 -3.48 -2.45 8.43
CA ASN A 195 -2.90 -1.37 9.22
C ASN A 195 -3.91 -0.34 9.74
N LEU A 196 -3.58 0.23 10.91
CA LEU A 196 -4.24 1.39 11.51
C LEU A 196 -5.77 1.25 11.62
N GLY A 197 -6.23 0.26 12.39
CA GLY A 197 -7.64 0.08 12.71
C GLY A 197 -8.47 -0.62 11.63
N ALA A 198 -7.84 -1.36 10.71
CA ALA A 198 -8.60 -2.10 9.69
C ALA A 198 -9.47 -3.21 10.31
N THR A 199 -10.73 -3.30 9.88
CA THR A 199 -11.79 -4.16 10.45
C THR A 199 -12.36 -5.13 9.42
N THR A 200 -11.48 -5.73 8.62
CA THR A 200 -11.85 -6.57 7.48
C THR A 200 -12.38 -7.94 7.90
N ILE A 201 -13.33 -8.46 7.12
CA ILE A 201 -13.93 -9.79 7.32
C ILE A 201 -13.60 -10.66 6.11
N PHE A 202 -13.14 -11.87 6.38
CA PHE A 202 -12.83 -12.91 5.41
C PHE A 202 -13.75 -14.11 5.66
N ASP A 203 -14.55 -14.49 4.65
CA ASP A 203 -15.46 -15.64 4.67
C ASP A 203 -15.07 -16.61 3.54
N GLY A 204 -14.74 -17.86 3.86
CA GLY A 204 -14.32 -18.86 2.86
C GLY A 204 -13.00 -18.57 2.11
N CYS A 205 -12.26 -17.52 2.48
CA CYS A 205 -11.08 -17.07 1.75
C CYS A 205 -9.85 -17.98 1.93
N ALA A 206 -8.98 -18.01 0.92
CA ALA A 206 -7.74 -18.77 0.92
C ALA A 206 -6.50 -17.88 0.79
N PHE A 207 -5.53 -18.04 1.70
CA PHE A 207 -4.20 -17.42 1.63
C PHE A 207 -3.17 -18.54 1.43
N VAL A 208 -2.63 -18.67 0.22
CA VAL A 208 -1.84 -19.83 -0.20
C VAL A 208 -0.50 -19.44 -0.85
N GLU A 209 0.61 -20.06 -0.41
CA GLU A 209 1.94 -19.89 -1.04
C GLU A 209 2.48 -18.45 -1.11
N ASN A 210 1.97 -17.53 -0.29
CA ASN A 210 2.47 -16.16 -0.24
C ASN A 210 3.76 -16.06 0.60
N GLU A 211 4.63 -15.08 0.29
CA GLU A 211 5.93 -14.91 0.97
C GLU A 211 6.20 -13.47 1.43
N SER A 212 6.61 -13.28 2.68
CA SER A 212 7.06 -11.97 3.20
C SER A 212 8.54 -11.96 3.64
N GLY A 213 9.15 -10.78 3.67
CA GLY A 213 10.59 -10.62 3.91
C GLY A 213 11.46 -10.85 2.67
N THR A 214 10.93 -10.67 1.45
CA THR A 214 11.69 -11.03 0.23
C THR A 214 12.98 -10.21 0.05
N GLY A 215 12.99 -8.94 0.45
CA GLY A 215 14.17 -8.07 0.37
C GLY A 215 14.96 -7.90 1.68
N ASP A 216 14.35 -8.12 2.85
CA ASP A 216 15.03 -8.01 4.15
C ASP A 216 14.68 -9.21 5.08
N PRO A 217 15.66 -10.05 5.47
CA PRO A 217 15.43 -11.24 6.29
C PRO A 217 15.18 -10.95 7.78
N ILE A 218 15.21 -9.70 8.26
CA ILE A 218 14.82 -9.33 9.63
C ILE A 218 13.51 -8.52 9.72
N LEU A 219 12.97 -8.08 8.58
CA LEU A 219 11.69 -7.38 8.49
C LEU A 219 10.56 -8.23 7.88
N GLY A 220 10.72 -9.56 7.82
CA GLY A 220 9.72 -10.49 7.31
C GLY A 220 8.72 -10.97 8.37
N TRP A 221 7.48 -10.48 8.36
CA TRP A 221 6.41 -10.97 9.25
C TRP A 221 5.14 -11.27 8.44
N GLY A 222 4.37 -12.27 8.87
CA GLY A 222 3.05 -12.57 8.31
C GLY A 222 3.11 -12.97 6.83
N GLY A 223 3.58 -14.18 6.54
CA GLY A 223 3.74 -14.63 5.16
C GLY A 223 2.42 -14.65 4.38
N GLY A 224 1.35 -15.16 5.01
CA GLY A 224 -0.01 -15.06 4.51
C GLY A 224 -0.62 -13.70 4.84
N ILE A 225 -0.76 -13.40 6.13
CA ILE A 225 -1.40 -12.17 6.64
C ILE A 225 -0.53 -11.51 7.70
N GLU A 226 -0.37 -10.20 7.64
CA GLU A 226 0.10 -9.38 8.74
C GLU A 226 -1.01 -8.43 9.19
N SER A 227 -1.15 -8.23 10.51
CA SER A 227 -2.18 -7.41 11.13
C SER A 227 -1.58 -6.56 12.24
N ASN A 228 -1.33 -5.29 11.94
CA ASN A 228 -0.83 -4.29 12.87
C ASN A 228 -1.92 -3.29 13.23
N ASP A 229 -2.15 -3.11 14.54
CA ASP A 229 -3.18 -2.23 15.11
C ASP A 229 -4.58 -2.43 14.49
N SER A 230 -4.90 -3.66 14.06
CA SER A 230 -6.07 -4.00 13.25
C SER A 230 -6.78 -5.25 13.81
N SER A 231 -8.06 -5.43 13.48
CA SER A 231 -8.92 -6.50 14.05
C SER A 231 -9.67 -7.28 12.95
N PRO A 232 -8.97 -8.05 12.11
CA PRO A 232 -9.62 -8.87 11.09
C PRO A 232 -10.42 -10.04 11.70
N THR A 233 -11.52 -10.40 11.05
CA THR A 233 -12.30 -11.61 11.34
C THR A 233 -12.13 -12.62 10.23
N LEU A 234 -11.75 -13.87 10.55
CA LEU A 234 -11.56 -14.95 9.58
C LEU A 234 -12.54 -16.10 9.88
N ILE A 235 -13.38 -16.44 8.91
CA ILE A 235 -14.43 -17.45 8.98
C ILE A 235 -14.20 -18.45 7.84
N GLY A 236 -14.10 -19.75 8.14
CA GLY A 236 -13.90 -20.80 7.13
C GLY A 236 -12.61 -20.69 6.30
N CYS A 237 -11.67 -19.82 6.68
CA CYS A 237 -10.52 -19.47 5.84
C CYS A 237 -9.41 -20.52 5.86
N THR A 238 -8.75 -20.70 4.71
CA THR A 238 -7.57 -21.57 4.57
C THR A 238 -6.29 -20.73 4.56
N ILE A 239 -5.29 -21.10 5.36
CA ILE A 239 -3.99 -20.42 5.41
C ILE A 239 -2.89 -21.49 5.30
N ALA A 240 -2.34 -21.67 4.10
CA ALA A 240 -1.50 -22.83 3.77
C ALA A 240 -0.24 -22.46 2.98
N ARG A 241 0.88 -23.14 3.24
CA ARG A 241 2.15 -23.02 2.50
C ARG A 241 2.78 -21.62 2.43
N ASN A 242 2.23 -20.64 3.15
CA ASN A 242 2.78 -19.29 3.24
C ASN A 242 4.10 -19.29 4.03
N ARG A 243 5.03 -18.42 3.65
CA ARG A 243 6.38 -18.32 4.22
C ARG A 243 6.70 -16.90 4.66
N SER A 244 7.53 -16.77 5.68
CA SER A 244 8.15 -15.50 6.00
C SER A 244 9.59 -15.73 6.42
N LYS A 245 10.51 -14.85 6.02
CA LYS A 245 11.94 -15.05 6.27
C LYS A 245 12.37 -14.86 7.73
N PHE A 246 11.60 -14.09 8.53
CA PHE A 246 11.92 -13.87 9.95
C PHE A 246 10.92 -14.57 10.88
N ALA A 247 9.62 -14.25 10.81
CA ALA A 247 8.64 -14.81 11.74
C ALA A 247 7.24 -15.00 11.13
N ALA A 248 6.49 -15.96 11.67
CA ALA A 248 5.07 -16.17 11.40
C ALA A 248 4.72 -16.30 9.90
N GLY A 249 5.06 -17.45 9.30
CA GLY A 249 4.73 -17.75 7.89
C GLY A 249 3.23 -17.70 7.58
N GLY A 250 2.36 -18.06 8.53
CA GLY A 250 0.89 -17.96 8.39
C GLY A 250 0.37 -16.53 8.65
N ILE A 251 -0.04 -16.26 9.89
CA ILE A 251 -0.52 -14.94 10.34
C ILE A 251 0.47 -14.35 11.35
N ALA A 252 0.83 -13.07 11.19
CA ALA A 252 1.39 -12.23 12.25
C ALA A 252 0.33 -11.25 12.77
N SER A 253 0.27 -11.07 14.10
CA SER A 253 -0.61 -10.09 14.74
C SER A 253 0.12 -9.37 15.87
N GLY A 254 0.05 -8.02 15.86
CA GLY A 254 0.69 -7.15 16.85
C GLY A 254 1.84 -6.32 16.28
N ASP A 255 2.15 -5.21 16.96
CA ASP A 255 3.19 -4.25 16.56
C ASP A 255 4.56 -4.95 16.36
N PRO A 256 5.11 -5.00 15.13
CA PRO A 256 6.38 -5.66 14.86
C PRO A 256 7.58 -4.90 15.45
N ARG A 257 7.38 -3.69 15.99
CA ARG A 257 8.39 -3.00 16.79
C ARG A 257 8.51 -3.72 18.13
N PRO A 258 9.72 -4.16 18.56
CA PRO A 258 9.88 -4.75 19.87
C PRO A 258 9.51 -3.71 20.94
N ARG A 259 8.37 -3.94 21.62
CA ARG A 259 7.96 -3.17 22.79
C ARG A 259 9.04 -3.29 23.86
N ARG A 260 9.97 -2.34 23.88
CA ARG A 260 10.96 -2.23 24.95
C ARG A 260 10.19 -2.02 26.25
N PRO A 261 10.36 -2.88 27.27
CA PRO A 261 9.77 -2.60 28.57
C PRO A 261 10.30 -1.24 29.07
N PRO A 262 9.44 -0.37 29.61
CA PRO A 262 9.87 0.91 30.17
C PRO A 262 11.01 0.70 31.17
N GLY A 263 12.18 1.29 30.89
CA GLY A 263 13.36 1.15 31.74
C GLY A 263 14.44 0.18 31.25
N SER A 264 14.33 -0.42 30.06
CA SER A 264 15.45 -1.18 29.45
C SER A 264 16.64 -0.25 29.12
N ARG A 265 17.51 -0.02 30.11
CA ARG A 265 18.78 0.70 29.96
C ARG A 265 19.62 -0.04 28.91
N ARG A 266 20.38 0.71 28.10
CA ARG A 266 21.43 0.12 27.25
C ARG A 266 22.28 -0.82 28.11
N TRP A 267 22.36 -2.09 27.73
CA TRP A 267 23.61 -2.83 27.91
C TRP A 267 24.66 -2.10 27.06
N ARG A 268 25.31 -1.10 27.66
CA ARG A 268 26.66 -0.72 27.23
C ARG A 268 27.48 -1.99 27.40
N HIS A 269 28.30 -2.37 26.42
CA HIS A 269 29.32 -3.38 26.64
C HIS A 269 30.24 -2.90 27.76
N ALA A 270 29.95 -3.35 28.97
CA ALA A 270 30.86 -3.23 30.08
C ALA A 270 31.97 -4.24 29.80
N HIS A 271 33.10 -3.77 29.30
CA HIS A 271 34.38 -4.46 29.48
C HIS A 271 34.70 -4.48 30.99
N ARG A 272 33.97 -5.31 31.75
CA ARG A 272 34.43 -5.76 33.05
C ARG A 272 35.66 -6.62 32.78
N GLY A 273 36.82 -6.05 33.04
CA GLY A 273 38.09 -6.76 32.88
C GLY A 273 38.04 -8.07 33.67
N GLN A 274 38.18 -9.19 32.98
CA GLN A 274 38.57 -10.42 33.64
C GLN A 274 39.95 -10.18 34.24
N ARG A 275 40.01 -10.05 35.57
CA ARG A 275 41.25 -10.29 36.32
C ARG A 275 41.61 -11.77 36.15
N ARG A 276 42.24 -12.12 35.03
CA ARG A 276 42.99 -13.37 34.91
C ARG A 276 44.20 -13.23 35.82
N GLY A 277 44.33 -14.14 36.79
CA GLY A 277 45.49 -14.17 37.68
C GLY A 277 46.78 -14.32 36.89
N ARG A 278 47.84 -13.63 37.31
CA ARG A 278 49.17 -13.78 36.72
C ARG A 278 49.70 -15.18 37.02
N PRO A 279 50.10 -16.01 36.03
CA PRO A 279 51.12 -17.00 36.23
C PRO A 279 52.47 -16.29 36.43
N ARG A 280 53.28 -16.76 37.38
CA ARG A 280 54.66 -16.26 37.56
C ARG A 280 55.50 -16.67 36.34
N SER A 281 56.07 -15.70 35.63
CA SER A 281 57.11 -15.95 34.63
C SER A 281 58.47 -16.12 35.31
N LEU A 282 59.01 -17.34 35.30
CA LEU A 282 60.44 -17.57 35.55
C LEU A 282 61.25 -17.07 34.34
N PRO A 283 62.46 -16.50 34.54
CA PRO A 283 63.29 -16.02 33.44
C PRO A 283 63.94 -17.18 32.69
N ARG A 284 64.17 -17.03 31.38
CA ARG A 284 65.19 -17.81 30.67
C ARG A 284 66.03 -16.95 29.73
N PRO A 285 67.32 -17.33 29.51
CA PRO A 285 68.33 -16.37 29.07
C PRO A 285 69.07 -16.79 27.80
N TRP A 286 69.26 -15.88 26.84
CA TRP A 286 70.49 -15.76 26.07
C TRP A 286 70.50 -14.47 25.24
N GLU A 287 71.61 -13.75 25.30
CA GLU A 287 71.91 -12.62 24.41
C GLU A 287 72.79 -13.06 23.23
N HIS A 288 72.86 -12.16 22.24
CA HIS A 288 73.98 -11.91 21.32
C HIS A 288 73.94 -12.45 19.88
N LEU A 289 74.60 -11.63 19.05
CA LEU A 289 74.90 -11.74 17.61
C LEU A 289 73.69 -11.52 16.67
N GLY A 290 73.69 -10.52 15.78
CA GLY A 290 74.73 -9.52 15.53
C GLY A 290 74.27 -8.35 14.64
N GLN A 291 75.10 -7.31 14.57
CA GLN A 291 74.83 -6.07 13.83
C GLN A 291 74.81 -6.27 12.30
N ARG A 292 73.96 -5.53 11.56
CA ARG A 292 74.40 -4.62 10.46
C ARG A 292 73.27 -3.79 9.82
N ARG A 293 73.50 -2.46 9.88
CA ARG A 293 73.17 -1.36 8.94
C ARG A 293 71.87 -1.37 8.09
N ARG A 294 71.13 -0.25 8.20
CA ARG A 294 70.08 0.21 7.25
C ARG A 294 70.67 0.61 5.89
N PRO A 295 69.90 0.48 4.79
CA PRO A 295 69.98 1.36 3.63
C PRO A 295 68.80 2.35 3.56
N GLN A 296 69.04 3.52 2.98
CA GLN A 296 68.00 4.49 2.58
C GLN A 296 67.42 4.08 1.21
N LEU A 297 66.16 4.41 0.93
CA LEU A 297 65.59 4.38 -0.42
C LEU A 297 64.86 5.69 -0.73
N VAL A 298 65.16 6.24 -1.90
CA VAL A 298 64.60 7.45 -2.49
C VAL A 298 63.60 7.03 -3.59
N PRO A 299 62.45 7.70 -3.77
CA PRO A 299 61.44 7.28 -4.74
C PRO A 299 61.67 7.88 -6.14
N GLY A 300 61.40 7.10 -7.21
CA GLY A 300 61.28 7.66 -8.56
C GLY A 300 61.18 6.65 -9.70
N HIS A 301 60.16 6.84 -10.57
CA HIS A 301 60.05 6.65 -12.03
C HIS A 301 58.55 6.36 -12.37
N LEU A 302 57.76 7.18 -13.09
CA LEU A 302 57.85 7.66 -14.49
C LEU A 302 57.79 6.48 -15.50
N ARG A 303 56.94 6.42 -16.54
CA ARG A 303 56.37 7.48 -17.43
C ARG A 303 55.23 6.94 -18.33
N HIS A 304 54.35 7.82 -18.86
CA HIS A 304 53.88 7.94 -20.28
C HIS A 304 52.84 9.10 -20.36
N GLN A 305 53.17 10.28 -20.93
CA GLN A 305 52.83 10.77 -22.30
C GLN A 305 51.31 10.93 -22.56
N ARG A 306 50.70 12.14 -22.48
CA ARG A 306 50.59 13.24 -23.50
C ARG A 306 49.75 12.83 -24.74
N LEU A 307 48.79 13.59 -25.33
CA LEU A 307 48.18 14.94 -25.23
C LEU A 307 46.92 14.93 -26.19
N PRO A 308 46.15 16.02 -26.44
CA PRO A 308 45.68 17.14 -25.61
C PRO A 308 44.14 17.27 -25.58
N ASP A 309 43.60 18.20 -24.79
CA ASP A 309 42.17 18.52 -24.71
C ASP A 309 41.84 19.93 -25.27
N ARG A 310 40.64 20.13 -25.81
CA ARG A 310 40.06 21.45 -26.17
C ARG A 310 39.10 21.82 -25.02
N GLY A 311 39.15 22.95 -24.34
CA GLY A 311 39.27 24.29 -24.88
C GLY A 311 37.91 24.99 -24.86
N GLU A 312 37.53 25.61 -23.73
CA GLU A 312 36.73 26.85 -23.71
C GLU A 312 36.72 27.53 -22.31
N PRO A 313 36.64 28.88 -22.21
CA PRO A 313 36.65 29.60 -20.93
C PRO A 313 35.38 30.43 -20.64
N GLY A 314 35.25 30.89 -19.39
CA GLY A 314 34.58 32.18 -19.10
C GLY A 314 33.28 32.11 -18.28
N ARG A 315 33.36 32.48 -17.00
CA ARG A 315 32.19 32.96 -16.22
C ARG A 315 32.31 34.47 -16.00
N GLY A 316 31.39 35.24 -16.60
CA GLY A 316 31.14 36.66 -16.32
C GLY A 316 29.89 36.85 -15.44
N GLY A 317 29.77 37.98 -14.74
CA GLY A 317 28.77 38.18 -13.68
C GLY A 317 27.44 38.85 -14.07
N HIS A 318 26.67 39.17 -13.01
CA HIS A 318 25.42 39.96 -12.94
C HIS A 318 24.11 39.22 -13.28
N SER A 319 23.28 38.88 -12.27
CA SER A 319 22.14 39.66 -11.74
C SER A 319 20.82 39.39 -12.52
N ARG A 320 19.62 39.29 -11.94
CA ARG A 320 19.07 39.81 -10.67
C ARG A 320 18.15 38.79 -9.95
N ARG A 321 17.71 39.15 -8.73
CA ARG A 321 16.69 38.44 -7.94
C ARG A 321 15.27 38.74 -8.46
N GLY A 322 14.34 37.79 -8.31
CA GLY A 322 12.90 38.00 -8.40
C GLY A 322 12.16 36.78 -7.85
N ARG A 323 11.30 36.95 -6.84
CA ARG A 323 10.65 35.86 -6.09
C ARG A 323 9.30 36.34 -5.54
N TRP A 324 8.26 35.52 -5.67
CA TRP A 324 6.87 35.78 -5.19
C TRP A 324 6.15 36.92 -5.96
N LEU A 325 4.81 37.00 -6.03
CA LEU A 325 3.76 36.48 -5.12
C LEU A 325 2.47 36.03 -5.87
N ARG A 326 1.61 35.26 -5.20
CA ARG A 326 0.22 35.00 -5.62
C ARG A 326 -0.65 36.26 -5.50
N ARG A 327 -1.71 36.37 -6.32
CA ARG A 327 -3.10 36.58 -5.83
C ARG A 327 -4.14 36.25 -6.92
N ARG A 328 -5.31 35.78 -6.46
CA ARG A 328 -6.58 35.80 -7.21
C ARG A 328 -7.19 37.20 -7.07
N ASP A 329 -8.07 37.60 -7.98
CA ASP A 329 -9.21 38.47 -7.65
C ASP A 329 -10.42 38.18 -8.55
N HIS A 330 -11.61 38.54 -8.07
CA HIS A 330 -12.92 38.32 -8.71
C HIS A 330 -13.49 39.62 -9.31
N GLY A 331 -14.35 39.48 -10.33
CA GLY A 331 -15.69 40.11 -10.32
C GLY A 331 -15.98 41.31 -11.24
N HIS A 332 -17.00 41.13 -12.12
CA HIS A 332 -17.97 42.12 -12.68
C HIS A 332 -17.43 43.37 -13.43
N PHE A 333 -18.12 44.08 -14.34
CA PHE A 333 -19.40 44.04 -15.10
C PHE A 333 -19.09 44.57 -16.54
N GLY A 334 -19.94 44.53 -17.59
CA GLY A 334 -21.29 43.97 -17.78
C GLY A 334 -22.01 44.58 -19.02
N GLN A 335 -23.06 43.89 -19.52
CA GLN A 335 -24.05 44.33 -20.53
C GLN A 335 -23.64 44.56 -22.01
N HIS A 336 -24.28 43.84 -22.94
CA HIS A 336 -25.27 44.39 -23.89
C HIS A 336 -26.11 43.26 -24.54
N ARG A 337 -27.31 43.61 -25.07
CA ARG A 337 -28.37 42.69 -25.52
C ARG A 337 -28.31 42.34 -27.04
N PRO A 338 -29.07 41.32 -27.52
CA PRO A 338 -28.92 40.72 -28.85
C PRO A 338 -29.85 41.33 -29.93
N ALA A 339 -29.67 40.90 -31.19
CA ALA A 339 -30.54 41.21 -32.33
C ALA A 339 -30.96 39.97 -33.13
N ARG A 340 -32.22 39.95 -33.60
CA ARG A 340 -32.77 39.17 -34.74
C ARG A 340 -33.08 40.14 -35.89
N PRO A 341 -33.22 39.69 -37.15
CA PRO A 341 -34.54 39.40 -37.76
C PRO A 341 -34.58 38.03 -38.49
N GLU A 342 -35.67 37.23 -38.50
CA GLU A 342 -36.91 37.23 -39.33
C GLU A 342 -36.83 36.57 -40.73
N GLY A 343 -37.91 35.87 -41.13
CA GLY A 343 -38.10 35.13 -42.41
C GLY A 343 -38.37 33.62 -42.21
N LEU A 344 -39.60 33.18 -41.92
CA LEU A 344 -40.73 32.87 -42.82
C LEU A 344 -40.59 31.57 -43.66
N GLY A 345 -41.56 30.66 -43.50
CA GLY A 345 -41.70 29.42 -44.28
C GLY A 345 -42.44 28.32 -43.50
N ALA A 346 -43.74 28.16 -43.74
CA ALA A 346 -44.55 27.06 -43.22
C ALA A 346 -44.99 26.14 -44.38
N ASP A 347 -45.25 24.86 -44.12
CA ASP A 347 -46.46 24.17 -44.62
C ASP A 347 -46.67 22.76 -44.02
N HIS A 348 -47.92 22.29 -44.07
CA HIS A 348 -48.42 21.04 -43.47
C HIS A 348 -48.13 19.77 -44.30
N PRO A 349 -48.14 18.57 -43.67
CA PRO A 349 -48.54 17.33 -44.32
C PRO A 349 -50.07 17.19 -44.34
N ALA A 350 -50.64 16.77 -45.48
CA ALA A 350 -52.08 16.53 -45.65
C ALA A 350 -52.47 15.05 -45.43
N HIS A 351 -53.73 14.83 -45.05
CA HIS A 351 -54.38 13.51 -44.92
C HIS A 351 -54.97 13.01 -46.26
N GLY A 352 -55.22 11.70 -46.34
CA GLY A 352 -56.13 11.02 -47.30
C GLY A 352 -55.50 9.70 -47.82
N ASP A 353 -55.89 8.51 -47.37
CA ASP A 353 -57.18 7.78 -47.55
C ASP A 353 -57.33 7.20 -48.99
N PRO A 354 -57.99 6.03 -49.20
CA PRO A 354 -59.05 5.41 -48.38
C PRO A 354 -58.73 4.04 -47.73
#